data_AF-A0A955D5S7-F1
#
_entry.id   AF-A0A955D5S7-F1
#
_cell.length_a   1.000
_cell.length_b   1.000
_cell.length_c   1.000
_cell.angle_alpha   90.00
_cell.angle_beta   90.00
_cell.angle_gamma   90.00
#
_symmetry.space_group_name_H-M   'P 1'
#
loop_
_entity.id
_entity.type
_entity.pdbx_description
1 polymer ?
#
loop_
_entity_poly.entity_id
_entity_poly.type
_entity_poly.pdbx_seq_one_letter_code
_entity_poly.pdbx_strand_id
1 'polypeptide(L)'
;MLLSAVLCVALLAWAFAGVLFGTRPIGDGRSVASYGFSLADLEIGEGILAASGNPRDFLPALDDPRSVPGGEVLEINRHERGKFIVSSDRVIGVVVNGAARAYPIRLMNAHEVVNDTLGGEPIVVTYSGLCDSAVVASRRIGDRTVRFRVSGLLLNSNLVMYDLDDAEPSLWSQLEARAISGPAARAGDRLSLLPGTQVVAWDTWLAAHPDTTVMERDPASVKRYKDIDYRRYWSLGELMFDAAPLPEPAALERDGLTLMTPVVAVEAGGERRTYPYPWIAQRAANAPWTAQQGDVTLTFLWHPAAGTVEVVPTGPGADRTVLVHARYFAWFAATDGGVDLTTDGERREEAP
;
A
#
# COMPACT_ATOMS: atom_id res chain seq x y z
N MET A 1 60.63 -0.98 2.81
CA MET A 1 59.89 0.08 2.08
C MET A 1 59.08 -0.46 0.91
N LEU A 2 59.66 -1.31 0.03
CA LEU A 2 58.93 -1.88 -1.11
C LEU A 2 57.70 -2.71 -0.70
N LEU A 3 57.83 -3.58 0.31
CA LEU A 3 56.74 -4.46 0.77
C LEU A 3 55.55 -3.68 1.35
N SER A 4 55.82 -2.61 2.09
CA SER A 4 54.79 -1.72 2.67
C SER A 4 54.04 -0.94 1.58
N ALA A 5 54.73 -0.50 0.54
CA ALA A 5 54.10 0.17 -0.60
C ALA A 5 53.18 -0.79 -1.39
N VAL A 6 53.63 -2.03 -1.61
CA VAL A 6 52.81 -3.07 -2.27
C VAL A 6 51.57 -3.41 -1.44
N LEU A 7 51.69 -3.51 -0.11
CA LEU A 7 50.55 -3.77 0.77
C LEU A 7 49.53 -2.62 0.77
N CYS A 8 49.99 -1.36 0.81
CA CYS A 8 49.11 -0.19 0.73
C CYS A 8 48.36 -0.13 -0.61
N VAL A 9 49.04 -0.41 -1.72
CA VAL A 9 48.39 -0.44 -3.05
C VAL A 9 47.37 -1.58 -3.14
N ALA A 10 47.68 -2.77 -2.60
CA ALA A 10 46.75 -3.89 -2.57
C ALA A 10 45.52 -3.61 -1.69
N LEU A 11 45.70 -2.96 -0.53
CA LEU A 11 44.61 -2.56 0.35
C LEU A 11 43.72 -1.48 -0.27
N LEU A 12 44.31 -0.49 -0.94
CA LEU A 12 43.56 0.52 -1.68
C LEU A 12 42.82 -0.11 -2.86
N ALA A 13 43.48 -0.97 -3.64
CA ALA A 13 42.84 -1.68 -4.74
C ALA A 13 41.68 -2.56 -4.27
N TRP A 14 41.80 -3.24 -3.13
CA TRP A 14 40.71 -4.02 -2.52
C TRP A 14 39.59 -3.12 -1.98
N ALA A 15 39.92 -2.01 -1.31
CA ALA A 15 38.95 -1.04 -0.81
C ALA A 15 38.15 -0.36 -1.94
N PHE A 16 38.80 -0.10 -3.08
CA PHE A 16 38.16 0.47 -4.26
C PHE A 16 37.58 -0.59 -5.21
N ALA A 17 37.91 -1.87 -5.05
CA ALA A 17 37.34 -2.94 -5.87
C ALA A 17 35.82 -3.00 -5.73
N GLY A 18 35.26 -2.79 -4.54
CA GLY A 18 33.81 -2.70 -4.35
C GLY A 18 33.16 -1.50 -5.05
N VAL A 19 33.90 -0.40 -5.23
CA VAL A 19 33.43 0.83 -5.92
C VAL A 19 33.59 0.70 -7.44
N LEU A 20 34.63 0.01 -7.90
CA LEU A 20 34.98 -0.18 -9.31
C LEU A 20 34.28 -1.39 -9.94
N PHE A 21 34.02 -2.44 -9.15
CA PHE A 21 33.43 -3.71 -9.60
C PHE A 21 32.10 -4.04 -8.91
N GLY A 22 31.62 -3.21 -7.99
CA GLY A 22 30.26 -3.32 -7.47
C GLY A 22 29.24 -2.96 -8.54
N THR A 23 28.17 -3.75 -8.66
CA THR A 23 27.01 -3.37 -9.48
C THR A 23 26.43 -2.08 -8.92
N ARG A 24 26.49 -0.99 -9.69
CA ARG A 24 25.85 0.26 -9.29
C ARG A 24 24.33 0.03 -9.25
N PRO A 25 23.63 0.50 -8.20
CA PRO A 25 22.17 0.48 -8.19
C PRO A 25 21.62 1.19 -9.43
N ILE A 26 20.56 0.64 -10.01
CA ILE A 26 19.86 1.26 -11.14
C ILE A 26 18.94 2.35 -10.58
N GLY A 27 18.91 3.54 -11.19
CA GLY A 27 18.20 4.71 -10.68
C GLY A 27 19.09 5.62 -9.83
N ASP A 28 19.22 6.88 -10.24
CA ASP A 28 20.03 7.91 -9.57
C ASP A 28 19.28 8.70 -8.49
N GLY A 29 18.02 8.35 -8.24
CA GLY A 29 17.14 9.05 -7.31
C GLY A 29 16.52 10.34 -7.85
N ARG A 30 16.86 10.80 -9.05
CA ARG A 30 16.50 12.13 -9.56
C ARG A 30 15.81 12.08 -10.91
N SER A 31 16.40 11.41 -11.89
CA SER A 31 15.89 11.34 -13.26
C SER A 31 15.17 10.02 -13.50
N VAL A 32 13.92 10.07 -13.96
CA VAL A 32 13.14 8.88 -14.31
C VAL A 32 13.87 8.00 -15.33
N ALA A 33 14.55 8.60 -16.30
CA ALA A 33 15.29 7.86 -17.33
C ALA A 33 16.42 6.99 -16.78
N SER A 34 16.97 7.33 -15.60
CA SER A 34 18.07 6.58 -14.98
C SER A 34 17.67 5.19 -14.44
N TYR A 35 16.37 4.92 -14.33
CA TYR A 35 15.83 3.67 -13.81
C TYR A 35 15.75 2.55 -14.85
N GLY A 36 16.01 2.88 -16.13
CA GLY A 36 16.13 1.91 -17.22
C GLY A 36 14.82 1.23 -17.63
N PHE A 37 13.67 1.81 -17.28
CA PHE A 37 12.37 1.37 -17.78
C PHE A 37 12.04 2.02 -19.10
N SER A 38 11.33 1.28 -19.95
CA SER A 38 10.73 1.82 -21.16
C SER A 38 9.57 2.73 -20.80
N LEU A 39 9.52 3.92 -21.41
CA LEU A 39 8.45 4.90 -21.23
C LEU A 39 7.73 5.21 -22.55
N ALA A 40 7.99 4.43 -23.61
CA ALA A 40 7.47 4.69 -24.95
C ALA A 40 5.93 4.64 -24.99
N ASP A 41 5.33 3.80 -24.16
CA ASP A 41 3.88 3.58 -24.05
C ASP A 41 3.38 3.94 -22.65
N LEU A 42 3.83 5.09 -22.11
CA LEU A 42 3.44 5.54 -20.78
C LEU A 42 1.99 6.06 -20.77
N GLU A 43 1.10 5.39 -20.03
CA GLU A 43 -0.34 5.68 -19.94
C GLU A 43 -0.74 6.20 -18.54
N ILE A 44 -0.52 7.49 -18.30
CA ILE A 44 -0.77 8.12 -16.99
C ILE A 44 -1.68 9.36 -17.01
N GLY A 45 -2.28 9.70 -18.15
CA GLY A 45 -3.15 10.88 -18.27
C GLY A 45 -2.45 12.18 -17.86
N GLU A 46 -3.06 12.92 -16.93
CA GLU A 46 -2.48 14.13 -16.32
C GLU A 46 -1.52 13.83 -15.15
N GLY A 47 -1.31 12.56 -14.84
CA GLY A 47 -0.49 12.11 -13.72
C GLY A 47 0.99 12.49 -13.86
N ILE A 48 1.67 12.54 -12.72
CA ILE A 48 3.08 12.92 -12.62
C ILE A 48 3.91 11.69 -12.24
N LEU A 49 4.81 11.28 -13.14
CA LEU A 49 5.81 10.25 -12.86
C LEU A 49 7.11 10.90 -12.37
N ALA A 50 7.57 10.53 -11.17
CA ALA A 50 8.74 11.10 -10.52
C ALA A 50 9.67 10.04 -9.94
N ALA A 51 10.94 10.39 -9.75
CA ALA A 51 11.90 9.58 -9.03
C ALA A 51 11.72 9.75 -7.50
N SER A 52 11.79 8.66 -6.74
CA SER A 52 11.55 8.68 -5.28
C SER A 52 12.71 9.21 -4.43
N GLY A 53 13.82 9.64 -5.04
CA GLY A 53 15.08 9.87 -4.31
C GLY A 53 15.91 8.61 -4.06
N ASN A 54 15.37 7.42 -4.32
CA ASN A 54 16.00 6.14 -4.04
C ASN A 54 16.15 5.28 -5.30
N PRO A 55 17.19 4.44 -5.40
CA PRO A 55 17.35 3.54 -6.54
C PRO A 55 16.23 2.50 -6.61
N ARG A 56 16.13 1.84 -7.77
CA ARG A 56 15.31 0.64 -7.97
C ARG A 56 15.63 -0.42 -6.91
N ASP A 57 14.59 -1.10 -6.42
CA ASP A 57 14.68 -2.13 -5.37
C ASP A 57 15.26 -1.64 -4.03
N PHE A 58 15.30 -0.31 -3.79
CA PHE A 58 15.76 0.23 -2.51
C PHE A 58 14.97 -0.37 -1.35
N LEU A 59 13.64 -0.47 -1.47
CA LEU A 59 12.79 -1.27 -0.60
C LEU A 59 12.62 -2.68 -1.21
N PRO A 60 13.19 -3.73 -0.58
CA PRO A 60 13.17 -5.06 -1.16
C PRO A 60 11.76 -5.65 -1.02
N ALA A 61 11.17 -6.05 -2.14
CA ALA A 61 9.95 -6.86 -2.10
C ALA A 61 10.22 -8.23 -1.46
N LEU A 62 9.18 -8.82 -0.88
CA LEU A 62 9.23 -10.19 -0.38
C LEU A 62 8.55 -11.14 -1.35
N ASP A 63 9.11 -12.34 -1.51
CA ASP A 63 8.49 -13.46 -2.21
C ASP A 63 8.24 -14.58 -1.21
N ASP A 64 7.00 -15.06 -1.13
CA ASP A 64 6.50 -16.13 -0.28
C ASP A 64 7.04 -16.05 1.16
N PRO A 65 6.82 -14.91 1.86
CA PRO A 65 7.38 -14.73 3.19
C PRO A 65 6.83 -15.76 4.16
N ARG A 66 7.67 -16.13 5.13
CA ARG A 66 7.23 -16.96 6.25
C ARG A 66 6.11 -16.28 7.02
N SER A 67 5.28 -17.10 7.66
CA SER A 67 4.22 -16.62 8.55
C SER A 67 4.16 -17.47 9.82
N VAL A 68 3.64 -16.88 10.88
CA VAL A 68 3.42 -17.53 12.17
C VAL A 68 1.93 -17.44 12.55
N PRO A 69 1.38 -18.38 13.33
CA PRO A 69 0.02 -18.24 13.86
C PRO A 69 -0.15 -16.97 14.69
N GLY A 70 -1.28 -16.28 14.52
CA GLY A 70 -1.58 -15.03 15.21
C GLY A 70 -1.59 -15.17 16.74
N GLY A 71 -2.08 -16.29 17.25
CA GLY A 71 -2.05 -16.62 18.68
C GLY A 71 -0.65 -16.72 19.29
N GLU A 72 0.39 -16.99 18.48
CA GLU A 72 1.78 -17.12 18.95
C GLU A 72 2.48 -15.76 19.11
N VAL A 73 1.96 -14.70 18.49
CA VAL A 73 2.53 -13.35 18.56
C VAL A 73 2.76 -12.89 20.00
N LEU A 74 1.80 -13.16 20.88
CA LEU A 74 1.91 -12.77 22.28
C LEU A 74 3.08 -13.47 22.97
N GLU A 75 3.32 -14.74 22.65
CA GLU A 75 4.43 -15.52 23.18
C GLU A 75 5.78 -15.05 22.62
N ILE A 76 5.85 -14.81 21.31
CA ILE A 76 7.03 -14.21 20.65
C ILE A 76 7.40 -12.88 21.34
N ASN A 77 6.39 -12.04 21.58
CA ASN A 77 6.57 -10.75 22.26
C ASN A 77 7.04 -10.87 23.72
N ARG A 78 6.81 -12.00 24.40
CA ARG A 78 7.30 -12.23 25.77
C ARG A 78 8.79 -12.60 25.77
N HIS A 79 9.26 -13.29 24.74
CA HIS A 79 10.62 -13.85 24.68
C HIS A 79 11.62 -12.97 23.94
N GLU A 80 11.16 -12.13 23.00
CA GLU A 80 12.04 -11.33 22.16
C GLU A 80 12.22 -9.89 22.65
N ARG A 81 13.44 -9.36 22.49
CA ARG A 81 13.72 -7.93 22.72
C ARG A 81 13.13 -7.11 21.58
N GLY A 82 12.14 -6.29 21.90
CA GLY A 82 11.43 -5.43 20.94
C GLY A 82 10.22 -6.15 20.35
N LYS A 83 9.03 -5.59 20.58
CA LYS A 83 7.75 -6.21 20.22
C LYS A 83 7.62 -6.38 18.70
N PHE A 84 7.21 -7.58 18.28
CA PHE A 84 6.96 -7.95 16.89
C PHE A 84 5.71 -7.25 16.34
N ILE A 85 4.59 -7.35 17.04
CA ILE A 85 3.37 -6.56 16.79
C ILE A 85 2.62 -6.37 18.11
N VAL A 86 2.07 -5.18 18.36
CA VAL A 86 1.25 -4.88 19.55
C VAL A 86 -0.20 -4.60 19.16
N SER A 87 -1.12 -4.62 20.12
CA SER A 87 -2.57 -4.51 19.89
C SER A 87 -2.98 -3.35 18.97
N SER A 88 -2.40 -2.17 19.16
CA SER A 88 -2.71 -0.97 18.37
C SER A 88 -2.00 -0.86 17.03
N ASP A 89 -1.09 -1.80 16.70
CA ASP A 89 -0.40 -1.75 15.41
C ASP A 89 -1.40 -2.04 14.30
N ARG A 90 -1.34 -1.24 13.22
CA ARG A 90 -2.18 -1.46 12.03
C ARG A 90 -1.66 -2.64 11.22
N VAL A 91 -2.59 -3.46 10.73
CA VAL A 91 -2.33 -4.56 9.80
C VAL A 91 -3.19 -4.39 8.55
N ILE A 92 -2.65 -4.85 7.42
CA ILE A 92 -3.48 -5.21 6.26
C ILE A 92 -3.90 -6.65 6.49
N GLY A 93 -5.16 -6.87 6.85
CA GLY A 93 -5.75 -8.19 6.97
C GLY A 93 -6.33 -8.63 5.63
N VAL A 94 -6.10 -9.89 5.26
CA VAL A 94 -6.58 -10.47 4.00
C VAL A 94 -7.23 -11.82 4.29
N VAL A 95 -8.46 -12.02 3.79
CA VAL A 95 -9.14 -13.31 3.77
C VAL A 95 -9.34 -13.76 2.33
N VAL A 96 -8.79 -14.91 1.96
CA VAL A 96 -8.97 -15.53 0.65
C VAL A 96 -9.24 -17.02 0.81
N ASN A 97 -10.32 -17.51 0.20
CA ASN A 97 -10.73 -18.93 0.25
C ASN A 97 -10.76 -19.51 1.67
N GLY A 98 -11.21 -18.71 2.65
CA GLY A 98 -11.29 -19.09 4.06
C GLY A 98 -9.98 -19.02 4.84
N ALA A 99 -8.84 -18.75 4.19
CA ALA A 99 -7.56 -18.54 4.87
C ALA A 99 -7.36 -17.05 5.18
N ALA A 100 -6.97 -16.74 6.42
CA ALA A 100 -6.72 -15.38 6.89
C ALA A 100 -5.23 -15.14 7.16
N ARG A 101 -4.71 -13.99 6.70
CA ARG A 101 -3.35 -13.52 7.00
C ARG A 101 -3.31 -12.02 7.26
N ALA A 102 -2.51 -11.63 8.24
CA ALA A 102 -2.20 -10.23 8.53
C ALA A 102 -0.79 -9.84 8.06
N TYR A 103 -0.68 -8.67 7.45
CA TYR A 103 0.56 -8.05 7.02
C TYR A 103 0.76 -6.76 7.82
N PRO A 104 1.64 -6.74 8.83
CA PRO A 104 1.81 -5.56 9.67
C PRO A 104 2.32 -4.37 8.84
N ILE A 105 1.65 -3.21 8.92
CA ILE A 105 2.00 -2.03 8.11
C ILE A 105 3.45 -1.61 8.35
N ARG A 106 3.97 -1.77 9.57
CA ARG A 106 5.37 -1.48 9.89
C ARG A 106 6.38 -2.31 9.07
N LEU A 107 6.04 -3.56 8.75
CA LEU A 107 6.87 -4.39 7.89
C LEU A 107 6.64 -3.98 6.43
N MET A 108 5.39 -3.71 6.05
CA MET A 108 5.05 -3.22 4.72
C MET A 108 5.74 -1.89 4.37
N ASN A 109 5.95 -0.97 5.32
CA ASN A 109 6.75 0.25 5.11
C ASN A 109 8.16 -0.05 4.60
N ALA A 110 8.74 -1.18 4.98
CA ALA A 110 10.11 -1.53 4.63
C ALA A 110 10.23 -2.37 3.36
N HIS A 111 9.10 -2.87 2.83
CA HIS A 111 9.06 -3.80 1.71
C HIS A 111 8.20 -3.31 0.54
N GLU A 112 7.12 -2.58 0.84
CA GLU A 112 6.06 -2.05 -0.04
C GLU A 112 5.32 -3.06 -0.92
N VAL A 113 5.97 -4.16 -1.31
CA VAL A 113 5.44 -5.22 -2.17
C VAL A 113 5.73 -6.58 -1.54
N VAL A 114 4.70 -7.40 -1.40
CA VAL A 114 4.80 -8.78 -0.96
C VAL A 114 4.06 -9.67 -1.95
N ASN A 115 4.81 -10.51 -2.67
CA ASN A 115 4.26 -11.58 -3.51
C ASN A 115 4.06 -12.80 -2.62
N ASP A 116 2.82 -13.24 -2.45
CA ASP A 116 2.46 -14.33 -1.54
C ASP A 116 1.50 -15.32 -2.20
N THR A 117 1.19 -16.39 -1.49
CA THR A 117 0.14 -17.35 -1.80
C THR A 117 -0.71 -17.59 -0.56
N LEU A 118 -2.01 -17.26 -0.63
CA LEU A 118 -2.96 -17.39 0.48
C LEU A 118 -4.22 -18.11 0.01
N GLY A 119 -4.64 -19.15 0.74
CA GLY A 119 -5.82 -19.93 0.36
C GLY A 119 -5.72 -20.56 -1.04
N GLY A 120 -4.50 -20.82 -1.52
CA GLY A 120 -4.22 -21.31 -2.89
C GLY A 120 -4.20 -20.23 -3.98
N GLU A 121 -4.49 -18.98 -3.64
CA GLU A 121 -4.46 -17.86 -4.59
C GLU A 121 -3.10 -17.12 -4.53
N PRO A 122 -2.42 -16.92 -5.67
CA PRO A 122 -1.27 -16.04 -5.76
C PRO A 122 -1.72 -14.58 -5.61
N ILE A 123 -1.30 -13.92 -4.53
CA ILE A 123 -1.70 -12.55 -4.22
C ILE A 123 -0.49 -11.62 -4.17
N VAL A 124 -0.70 -10.35 -4.49
CA VAL A 124 0.24 -9.27 -4.18
C VAL A 124 -0.40 -8.37 -3.15
N VAL A 125 0.30 -8.19 -2.03
CA VAL A 125 -0.07 -7.22 -1.00
C VAL A 125 0.88 -6.05 -1.13
N THR A 126 0.31 -4.86 -1.30
CA THR A 126 1.10 -3.65 -1.52
C THR A 126 0.73 -2.57 -0.51
N TYR A 127 1.72 -1.79 -0.13
CA TYR A 127 1.52 -0.62 0.71
C TYR A 127 2.42 0.53 0.26
N SER A 128 1.86 1.73 0.11
CA SER A 128 2.67 2.94 -0.08
C SER A 128 2.57 3.82 1.16
N GLY A 129 3.70 4.04 1.82
CA GLY A 129 3.74 4.87 3.03
C GLY A 129 3.46 6.34 2.77
N LEU A 130 3.79 6.85 1.58
CA LEU A 130 3.50 8.24 1.18
C LEU A 130 1.99 8.48 1.03
N CYS A 131 1.25 7.49 0.54
CA CYS A 131 -0.18 7.62 0.29
C CYS A 131 -1.04 6.91 1.35
N ASP A 132 -0.43 6.32 2.38
CA ASP A 132 -1.08 5.43 3.36
C ASP A 132 -2.02 4.42 2.67
N SER A 133 -1.60 3.93 1.49
CA SER A 133 -2.47 3.19 0.59
C SER A 133 -2.19 1.70 0.62
N ALA A 134 -3.23 0.90 0.83
CA ALA A 134 -3.16 -0.55 0.86
C ALA A 134 -3.99 -1.13 -0.28
N VAL A 135 -3.35 -1.92 -1.14
CA VAL A 135 -4.00 -2.59 -2.28
C VAL A 135 -3.58 -4.05 -2.29
N VAL A 136 -4.57 -4.94 -2.37
CA VAL A 136 -4.38 -6.39 -2.45
C VAL A 136 -5.05 -6.90 -3.70
N ALA A 137 -4.32 -7.66 -4.51
CA ALA A 137 -4.81 -8.14 -5.79
C ALA A 137 -4.33 -9.56 -6.09
N SER A 138 -5.04 -10.26 -6.96
CA SER A 138 -4.52 -11.47 -7.59
C SER A 138 -3.34 -11.12 -8.49
N ARG A 139 -2.29 -11.93 -8.44
CA ARG A 139 -1.15 -11.87 -9.36
C ARG A 139 -1.36 -12.68 -10.63
N ARG A 140 -2.52 -13.33 -10.76
CA ARG A 140 -2.84 -14.15 -11.91
C ARG A 140 -3.41 -13.26 -13.02
N ILE A 141 -2.74 -13.26 -14.18
CA ILE A 141 -3.16 -12.51 -15.37
C ILE A 141 -3.20 -13.49 -16.53
N GLY A 142 -4.40 -13.91 -16.91
CA GLY A 142 -4.60 -15.07 -17.77
C GLY A 142 -3.96 -16.32 -17.14
N ASP A 143 -3.06 -16.96 -17.88
CA ASP A 143 -2.35 -18.17 -17.41
C ASP A 143 -1.03 -17.85 -16.69
N ARG A 144 -0.64 -16.58 -16.57
CA ARG A 144 0.61 -16.14 -15.93
C ARG A 144 0.39 -15.82 -14.46
N THR A 145 1.41 -16.06 -13.63
CA THR A 145 1.49 -15.56 -12.26
C THR A 145 2.64 -14.58 -12.17
N VAL A 146 2.30 -13.29 -12.10
CA VAL A 146 3.27 -12.20 -12.17
C VAL A 146 3.98 -12.03 -10.82
N ARG A 147 5.26 -11.66 -10.84
CA ARG A 147 5.97 -11.21 -9.64
C ARG A 147 6.33 -9.74 -9.75
N PHE A 148 6.08 -9.01 -8.66
CA PHE A 148 6.30 -7.57 -8.60
C PHE A 148 7.48 -7.18 -7.71
N ARG A 149 8.02 -6.00 -8.00
CA ARG A 149 9.11 -5.35 -7.28
C ARG A 149 8.90 -3.84 -7.22
N VAL A 150 9.69 -3.15 -6.39
CA VAL A 150 9.61 -1.70 -6.20
C VAL A 150 10.49 -0.99 -7.23
N SER A 151 9.89 -0.16 -8.09
CA SER A 151 10.62 0.48 -9.18
C SER A 151 11.56 1.60 -8.72
N GLY A 152 11.29 2.21 -7.56
CA GLY A 152 11.93 3.47 -7.14
C GLY A 152 11.34 4.72 -7.82
N LEU A 153 10.33 4.55 -8.67
CA LEU A 153 9.51 5.61 -9.24
C LEU A 153 8.19 5.75 -8.46
N LEU A 154 7.58 6.93 -8.59
CA LEU A 154 6.31 7.30 -8.01
C LEU A 154 5.39 7.87 -9.08
N LEU A 155 4.13 7.45 -9.11
CA LEU A 155 3.07 8.06 -9.91
C LEU A 155 2.16 8.80 -8.93
N ASN A 156 2.08 10.13 -9.01
CA ASN A 156 1.27 10.94 -8.10
C ASN A 156 1.58 10.68 -6.62
N SER A 157 2.88 10.68 -6.27
CA SER A 157 3.43 10.25 -4.97
C SER A 157 3.20 8.79 -4.57
N ASN A 158 2.50 8.00 -5.38
CA ASN A 158 2.13 6.64 -5.08
C ASN A 158 3.13 5.62 -5.66
N LEU A 159 3.26 4.47 -5.01
CA LEU A 159 4.14 3.38 -5.41
C LEU A 159 3.91 2.98 -6.89
N VAL A 160 4.99 2.98 -7.67
CA VAL A 160 5.05 2.29 -8.96
C VAL A 160 5.81 0.99 -8.79
N MET A 161 5.18 -0.12 -9.16
CA MET A 161 5.80 -1.44 -9.19
C MET A 161 6.37 -1.72 -10.59
N TYR A 162 7.19 -2.75 -10.69
CA TYR A 162 7.53 -3.33 -11.99
C TYR A 162 7.44 -4.86 -11.92
N ASP A 163 7.14 -5.50 -13.05
CA ASP A 163 7.04 -6.96 -13.15
C ASP A 163 8.38 -7.65 -13.48
N LEU A 164 8.45 -8.95 -13.23
CA LEU A 164 9.62 -9.80 -13.52
C LEU A 164 9.34 -10.85 -14.61
N ASP A 165 8.26 -10.69 -15.37
CA ASP A 165 7.77 -11.70 -16.30
C ASP A 165 8.53 -11.69 -17.64
N ASP A 166 8.94 -10.50 -18.09
CA ASP A 166 9.54 -10.30 -19.41
C ASP A 166 10.99 -9.78 -19.34
N ALA A 167 11.72 -9.90 -20.45
CA ALA A 167 13.06 -9.34 -20.60
C ALA A 167 13.06 -7.80 -20.53
N GLU A 168 11.94 -7.17 -20.91
CA GLU A 168 11.66 -5.73 -20.75
C GLU A 168 10.56 -5.59 -19.68
N PRO A 169 10.89 -5.19 -18.44
CA PRO A 169 9.90 -5.04 -17.36
C PRO A 169 8.85 -3.98 -17.67
N SER A 170 7.58 -4.28 -17.35
CA SER A 170 6.50 -3.28 -17.40
C SER A 170 6.38 -2.53 -16.08
N LEU A 171 5.94 -1.28 -16.11
CA LEU A 171 5.61 -0.49 -14.94
C LEU A 171 4.13 -0.62 -14.60
N TRP A 172 3.81 -0.66 -13.30
CA TRP A 172 2.45 -0.88 -12.79
C TRP A 172 2.10 0.13 -11.70
N SER A 173 0.91 0.72 -11.81
CA SER A 173 0.36 1.64 -10.82
C SER A 173 -0.33 0.87 -9.70
N GLN A 174 0.04 1.15 -8.44
CA GLN A 174 -0.54 0.49 -7.28
C GLN A 174 -2.04 0.79 -7.14
N LEU A 175 -2.41 2.07 -7.04
CA LEU A 175 -3.80 2.48 -6.81
C LEU A 175 -4.71 2.22 -8.01
N GLU A 176 -4.19 2.32 -9.23
CA GLU A 176 -4.99 2.09 -10.44
C GLU A 176 -5.08 0.61 -10.82
N ALA A 177 -4.30 -0.25 -10.18
CA ALA A 177 -4.28 -1.70 -10.39
C ALA A 177 -4.09 -2.10 -11.87
N ARG A 178 -3.23 -1.40 -12.60
CA ARG A 178 -2.96 -1.67 -14.03
C ARG A 178 -1.51 -1.42 -14.41
N ALA A 179 -1.09 -2.04 -15.52
CA ALA A 179 0.14 -1.66 -16.18
C ALA A 179 0.01 -0.26 -16.79
N ILE A 180 1.06 0.54 -16.67
CA ILE A 180 1.13 1.93 -17.16
C ILE A 180 2.25 2.14 -18.16
N SER A 181 3.20 1.21 -18.30
CA SER A 181 4.18 1.25 -19.39
C SER A 181 4.77 -0.13 -19.66
N GLY A 182 5.31 -0.35 -20.86
CA GLY A 182 5.94 -1.62 -21.25
C GLY A 182 4.97 -2.64 -21.85
N PRO A 183 5.42 -3.90 -22.06
CA PRO A 183 4.63 -4.95 -22.71
C PRO A 183 3.24 -5.17 -22.12
N ALA A 184 3.11 -5.18 -20.80
CA ALA A 184 1.83 -5.41 -20.12
C ALA A 184 0.84 -4.25 -20.34
N ALA A 185 1.32 -3.01 -20.42
CA ALA A 185 0.47 -1.86 -20.71
C ALA A 185 -0.09 -1.93 -22.14
N ARG A 186 0.76 -2.28 -23.12
CA ARG A 186 0.33 -2.51 -24.51
C ARG A 186 -0.70 -3.65 -24.65
N ALA A 187 -0.65 -4.63 -23.76
CA ALA A 187 -1.65 -5.70 -23.68
C ALA A 187 -2.95 -5.28 -22.96
N GLY A 188 -2.96 -4.13 -22.29
CA GLY A 188 -4.07 -3.66 -21.47
C GLY A 188 -4.22 -4.43 -20.16
N ASP A 189 -3.14 -5.01 -19.64
CA ASP A 189 -3.20 -5.88 -18.46
C ASP A 189 -3.60 -5.08 -17.19
N ARG A 190 -4.46 -5.71 -16.38
CA ARG A 190 -4.96 -5.18 -15.10
C ARG A 190 -4.88 -6.24 -14.02
N LEU A 191 -4.69 -5.78 -12.78
CA LEU A 191 -4.78 -6.61 -11.59
C LEU A 191 -6.23 -6.70 -11.11
N SER A 192 -6.66 -7.90 -10.74
CA SER A 192 -7.97 -8.10 -10.11
C SER A 192 -7.83 -7.87 -8.61
N LEU A 193 -8.38 -6.77 -8.11
CA LEU A 193 -8.39 -6.47 -6.68
C LEU A 193 -9.19 -7.52 -5.91
N LEU A 194 -8.71 -7.89 -4.73
CA LEU A 194 -9.32 -8.94 -3.93
C LEU A 194 -10.27 -8.36 -2.87
N PRO A 195 -11.50 -8.90 -2.76
CA PRO A 195 -12.36 -8.64 -1.61
C PRO A 195 -11.76 -9.26 -0.34
N GLY A 196 -12.37 -8.97 0.82
CA GLY A 196 -11.91 -9.54 2.10
C GLY A 196 -10.62 -8.91 2.64
N THR A 197 -10.26 -7.71 2.17
CA THR A 197 -9.14 -6.92 2.69
C THR A 197 -9.64 -5.92 3.74
N GLN A 198 -8.91 -5.75 4.84
CA GLN A 198 -9.19 -4.74 5.88
C GLN A 198 -7.90 -4.05 6.31
N VAL A 199 -7.99 -2.77 6.68
CA VAL A 199 -6.87 -2.06 7.35
C VAL A 199 -7.28 -1.61 8.75
N VAL A 200 -7.02 -2.48 9.72
CA VAL A 200 -7.49 -2.36 11.10
C VAL A 200 -6.35 -2.56 12.11
N ALA A 201 -6.64 -2.31 13.38
CA ALA A 201 -5.74 -2.67 14.48
C ALA A 201 -5.55 -4.19 14.59
N TRP A 202 -4.38 -4.61 15.08
CA TRP A 202 -4.06 -6.02 15.25
C TRP A 202 -5.01 -6.75 16.19
N ASP A 203 -5.41 -6.12 17.31
CA ASP A 203 -6.36 -6.73 18.23
C ASP A 203 -7.75 -6.90 17.63
N THR A 204 -8.25 -5.91 16.89
CA THR A 204 -9.49 -6.01 16.10
C THR A 204 -9.41 -7.18 15.12
N TRP A 205 -8.32 -7.26 14.33
CA TRP A 205 -8.14 -8.33 13.35
C TRP A 205 -8.08 -9.71 14.00
N LEU A 206 -7.28 -9.87 15.06
CA LEU A 206 -7.11 -11.14 15.74
C LEU A 206 -8.40 -11.61 16.43
N ALA A 207 -9.21 -10.68 16.95
CA ALA A 207 -10.52 -11.02 17.51
C ALA A 207 -11.50 -11.53 16.45
N ALA A 208 -11.48 -10.95 15.25
CA ALA A 208 -12.31 -11.38 14.13
C ALA A 208 -11.81 -12.67 13.46
N HIS A 209 -10.49 -12.90 13.45
CA HIS A 209 -9.83 -14.01 12.78
C HIS A 209 -8.81 -14.70 13.72
N PRO A 210 -9.27 -15.47 14.73
CA PRO A 210 -8.38 -16.07 15.73
C PRO A 210 -7.37 -17.08 15.14
N ASP A 211 -7.74 -17.73 14.02
CA ASP A 211 -6.89 -18.70 13.31
C ASP A 211 -6.00 -18.04 12.24
N THR A 212 -5.95 -16.71 12.18
CA THR A 212 -5.12 -15.97 11.21
C THR A 212 -3.64 -16.34 11.34
N THR A 213 -2.91 -16.29 10.23
CA THR A 213 -1.45 -16.20 10.25
C THR A 213 -1.00 -14.74 10.19
N VAL A 214 0.27 -14.47 10.48
CA VAL A 214 0.89 -13.13 10.41
C VAL A 214 2.21 -13.24 9.68
N MET A 215 2.47 -12.34 8.73
CA MET A 215 3.77 -12.24 8.05
C MET A 215 4.89 -12.03 9.06
N GLU A 216 5.85 -12.95 9.09
CA GLU A 216 6.95 -12.96 10.05
C GLU A 216 7.94 -11.81 9.76
N ARG A 217 8.46 -11.19 10.82
CA ARG A 217 9.54 -10.19 10.66
C ARG A 217 10.87 -10.88 10.38
N ASP A 218 11.71 -10.27 9.55
CA ASP A 218 13.12 -10.64 9.50
C ASP A 218 13.88 -10.02 10.69
N PRO A 219 14.49 -10.83 11.59
CA PRO A 219 15.29 -10.31 12.69
C PRO A 219 16.44 -9.40 12.26
N ALA A 220 17.02 -9.60 11.06
CA ALA A 220 18.08 -8.75 10.53
C ALA A 220 17.57 -7.36 10.09
N SER A 221 16.26 -7.23 9.85
CA SER A 221 15.62 -6.01 9.37
C SER A 221 14.91 -5.19 10.47
N VAL A 222 15.03 -5.57 11.74
CA VAL A 222 14.35 -4.91 12.87
C VAL A 222 14.63 -3.40 12.95
N LYS A 223 15.86 -2.97 12.66
CA LYS A 223 16.20 -1.53 12.63
C LYS A 223 15.44 -0.81 11.51
N ARG A 224 15.40 -1.40 10.32
CA ARG A 224 14.69 -0.86 9.16
C ARG A 224 13.19 -0.68 9.44
N TYR A 225 12.56 -1.68 10.07
CA TYR A 225 11.15 -1.61 10.47
C TYR A 225 10.86 -0.49 11.47
N LYS A 226 11.86 -0.04 12.24
CA LYS A 226 11.69 1.10 13.18
C LYS A 226 11.94 2.44 12.53
N ASP A 227 12.88 2.50 11.59
CA ASP A 227 13.34 3.76 10.99
C ASP A 227 12.40 4.27 9.90
N ILE A 228 11.69 3.38 9.20
CA ILE A 228 10.76 3.76 8.12
C ILE A 228 9.35 3.95 8.69
N ASP A 229 9.02 5.21 8.98
CA ASP A 229 7.73 5.64 9.52
C ASP A 229 7.28 6.95 8.86
N TYR A 230 6.06 6.93 8.29
CA TYR A 230 5.48 8.05 7.56
C TYR A 230 4.53 8.90 8.39
N ARG A 231 4.26 8.55 9.66
CA ARG A 231 3.32 9.31 10.53
C ARG A 231 3.70 10.78 10.67
N ARG A 232 5.00 11.08 10.75
CA ARG A 232 5.47 12.47 10.80
C ARG A 232 5.14 13.20 9.51
N TYR A 233 5.37 12.57 8.36
CA TYR A 233 5.05 13.16 7.07
C TYR A 233 3.56 13.47 6.96
N TRP A 234 2.68 12.53 7.34
CA TRP A 234 1.23 12.74 7.29
C TRP A 234 0.75 13.92 8.14
N SER A 235 1.46 14.27 9.20
CA SER A 235 1.12 15.41 10.08
C SER A 235 1.51 16.78 9.53
N LEU A 236 2.35 16.83 8.48
CA LEU A 236 2.81 18.10 7.90
C LEU A 236 1.76 18.74 6.99
N GLY A 237 0.83 17.96 6.43
CA GLY A 237 -0.23 18.46 5.56
C GLY A 237 0.20 18.83 4.13
N GLU A 238 1.49 18.78 3.83
CA GLU A 238 2.08 19.06 2.51
C GLU A 238 2.56 17.77 1.84
N LEU A 239 2.54 17.73 0.51
CA LEU A 239 3.01 16.58 -0.26
C LEU A 239 4.53 16.61 -0.42
N MET A 240 5.18 15.46 -0.21
CA MET A 240 6.64 15.32 -0.41
C MET A 240 7.01 15.24 -1.90
N PHE A 241 6.09 14.71 -2.70
CA PHE A 241 6.20 14.62 -4.15
C PHE A 241 4.91 15.18 -4.76
N ASP A 242 4.99 15.66 -5.99
CA ASP A 242 3.83 16.22 -6.66
C ASP A 242 2.82 15.11 -7.02
N ALA A 243 1.57 15.52 -7.19
CA ALA A 243 0.48 14.69 -7.69
C ALA A 243 -0.47 15.52 -8.54
N ALA A 244 -1.07 14.88 -9.55
CA ALA A 244 -2.09 15.49 -10.39
C ALA A 244 -3.09 14.44 -10.93
N PRO A 245 -4.37 14.80 -11.12
CA PRO A 245 -4.96 16.06 -10.67
C PRO A 245 -5.08 16.13 -9.13
N LEU A 246 -5.22 17.34 -8.58
CA LEU A 246 -5.52 17.56 -7.16
C LEU A 246 -6.93 18.13 -7.00
N PRO A 247 -7.63 17.82 -5.89
CA PRO A 247 -8.92 18.43 -5.60
C PRO A 247 -8.75 19.93 -5.36
N GLU A 248 -9.73 20.71 -5.82
CA GLU A 248 -9.75 22.16 -5.59
C GLU A 248 -9.73 22.50 -4.09
N PRO A 249 -8.86 23.42 -3.63
CA PRO A 249 -8.77 23.78 -2.21
C PRO A 249 -10.11 24.22 -1.61
N ALA A 250 -10.93 24.96 -2.37
CA ALA A 250 -12.25 25.39 -1.91
C ALA A 250 -13.24 24.21 -1.72
N ALA A 251 -13.09 23.14 -2.50
CA ALA A 251 -13.91 21.93 -2.33
C ALA A 251 -13.51 21.19 -1.04
N LEU A 252 -12.20 21.06 -0.79
CA LEU A 252 -11.69 20.48 0.46
C LEU A 252 -12.18 21.26 1.69
N GLU A 253 -12.06 22.59 1.68
CA GLU A 253 -12.49 23.45 2.78
C GLU A 253 -13.99 23.31 3.06
N ARG A 254 -14.82 23.38 2.01
CA ARG A 254 -16.28 23.20 2.12
C ARG A 254 -16.67 21.87 2.76
N ASP A 255 -15.89 20.83 2.49
CA ASP A 255 -16.17 19.46 2.91
C ASP A 255 -15.44 19.09 4.22
N GLY A 256 -14.65 20.02 4.78
CA GLY A 256 -13.88 19.82 6.02
C GLY A 256 -12.75 18.80 5.86
N LEU A 257 -12.18 18.70 4.66
CA LEU A 257 -11.13 17.74 4.30
C LEU A 257 -9.80 18.45 4.02
N THR A 258 -8.73 17.66 3.97
CA THR A 258 -7.40 18.07 3.51
C THR A 258 -6.91 17.06 2.48
N LEU A 259 -5.84 17.38 1.75
CA LEU A 259 -5.16 16.43 0.87
C LEU A 259 -4.79 15.13 1.61
N MET A 260 -4.37 15.26 2.87
CA MET A 260 -3.92 14.15 3.72
C MET A 260 -5.05 13.47 4.49
N THR A 261 -6.32 13.80 4.24
CA THR A 261 -7.44 13.10 4.88
C THR A 261 -7.39 11.61 4.53
N PRO A 262 -7.38 10.69 5.50
CA PRO A 262 -7.51 9.27 5.22
C PRO A 262 -8.94 8.96 4.76
N VAL A 263 -9.05 8.13 3.73
CA VAL A 263 -10.31 7.69 3.14
C VAL A 263 -10.30 6.18 2.94
N VAL A 264 -11.50 5.60 2.91
CA VAL A 264 -11.72 4.26 2.35
C VAL A 264 -12.62 4.39 1.14
N ALA A 265 -12.16 3.90 0.00
CA ALA A 265 -12.97 3.74 -1.19
C ALA A 265 -13.57 2.34 -1.22
N VAL A 266 -14.84 2.26 -1.56
CA VAL A 266 -15.62 1.03 -1.56
C VAL A 266 -16.18 0.80 -2.95
N GLU A 267 -15.79 -0.31 -3.56
CA GLU A 267 -16.39 -0.80 -4.80
C GLU A 267 -17.38 -1.92 -4.44
N ALA A 268 -18.66 -1.63 -4.64
CA ALA A 268 -19.77 -2.52 -4.32
C ALA A 268 -20.99 -2.13 -5.16
N GLY A 269 -21.87 -3.09 -5.48
CA GLY A 269 -23.11 -2.81 -6.21
C GLY A 269 -22.92 -2.22 -7.61
N GLY A 270 -21.74 -2.36 -8.22
CA GLY A 270 -21.42 -1.73 -9.52
C GLY A 270 -21.05 -0.24 -9.41
N GLU A 271 -20.99 0.29 -8.20
CA GLU A 271 -20.60 1.68 -7.91
C GLU A 271 -19.27 1.72 -7.17
N ARG A 272 -18.60 2.87 -7.24
CA ARG A 272 -17.43 3.20 -6.43
C ARG A 272 -17.75 4.46 -5.65
N ARG A 273 -17.66 4.39 -4.33
CA ARG A 273 -17.90 5.51 -3.41
C ARG A 273 -16.74 5.69 -2.45
N THR A 274 -16.48 6.93 -2.04
CA THR A 274 -15.37 7.25 -1.14
C THR A 274 -15.88 7.83 0.17
N TYR A 275 -15.39 7.26 1.27
CA TYR A 275 -15.80 7.58 2.63
C TYR A 275 -14.62 8.14 3.42
N PRO A 276 -14.60 9.45 3.71
CA PRO A 276 -13.61 10.05 4.58
C PRO A 276 -13.69 9.53 6.01
N TYR A 277 -12.53 9.19 6.59
CA TYR A 277 -12.45 8.71 7.97
C TYR A 277 -13.03 9.71 8.98
N PRO A 278 -12.82 11.05 8.88
CA PRO A 278 -13.43 11.99 9.82
C PRO A 278 -14.96 11.92 9.83
N TRP A 279 -15.59 11.68 8.67
CA TRP A 279 -17.04 11.54 8.57
C TRP A 279 -17.52 10.22 9.17
N ILE A 280 -16.81 9.12 8.89
CA ILE A 280 -17.09 7.83 9.54
C ILE A 280 -16.93 7.95 11.06
N ALA A 281 -15.83 8.55 11.53
CA ALA A 281 -15.55 8.73 12.95
C ALA A 281 -16.64 9.52 13.66
N GLN A 282 -17.22 10.53 12.99
CA GLN A 282 -18.34 11.30 13.52
C GLN A 282 -19.64 10.47 13.57
N ARG A 283 -19.99 9.80 12.47
CA ARG A 283 -21.24 9.04 12.34
C ARG A 283 -21.24 7.74 13.16
N ALA A 284 -20.09 7.08 13.25
CA ALA A 284 -19.90 5.83 13.95
C ALA A 284 -19.28 6.02 15.36
N ALA A 285 -19.35 7.24 15.93
CA ALA A 285 -18.70 7.56 17.21
C ALA A 285 -19.22 6.72 18.39
N ASN A 286 -20.53 6.43 18.40
CA ASN A 286 -21.22 5.78 19.52
C ASN A 286 -21.85 4.42 19.15
N ALA A 287 -22.02 4.14 17.86
CA ALA A 287 -22.61 2.92 17.34
C ALA A 287 -22.13 2.72 15.88
N PRO A 288 -22.14 1.50 15.33
CA PRO A 288 -21.83 1.28 13.92
C PRO A 288 -22.73 2.13 13.00
N TRP A 289 -22.14 2.74 11.98
CA TRP A 289 -22.88 3.50 10.96
C TRP A 289 -23.15 2.59 9.75
N THR A 290 -24.35 2.65 9.17
CA THR A 290 -24.70 1.86 7.99
C THR A 290 -25.00 2.75 6.78
N ALA A 291 -24.59 2.29 5.60
CA ALA A 291 -24.92 2.91 4.32
C ALA A 291 -25.27 1.83 3.28
N GLN A 292 -26.18 2.14 2.35
CA GLN A 292 -26.50 1.26 1.22
C GLN A 292 -25.73 1.66 -0.02
N GLN A 293 -25.21 0.67 -0.76
CA GLN A 293 -24.56 0.86 -2.05
C GLN A 293 -25.01 -0.26 -2.99
N GLY A 294 -26.00 0.05 -3.83
CA GLY A 294 -26.78 -0.97 -4.55
C GLY A 294 -27.48 -1.91 -3.55
N ASP A 295 -27.31 -3.21 -3.75
CA ASP A 295 -27.85 -4.25 -2.86
C ASP A 295 -26.93 -4.61 -1.67
N VAL A 296 -25.78 -3.94 -1.54
CA VAL A 296 -24.81 -4.17 -0.46
C VAL A 296 -25.04 -3.16 0.67
N THR A 297 -25.26 -3.67 1.87
CA THR A 297 -25.26 -2.87 3.11
C THR A 297 -23.87 -2.85 3.71
N LEU A 298 -23.27 -1.66 3.77
CA LEU A 298 -21.98 -1.42 4.39
C LEU A 298 -22.17 -1.00 5.84
N THR A 299 -21.55 -1.72 6.78
CA THR A 299 -21.50 -1.34 8.19
C THR A 299 -20.10 -0.85 8.55
N PHE A 300 -19.98 0.40 8.96
CA PHE A 300 -18.72 1.03 9.36
C PHE A 300 -18.59 1.02 10.88
N LEU A 301 -17.49 0.44 11.38
CA LEU A 301 -17.12 0.47 12.79
C LEU A 301 -15.86 1.33 12.96
N TRP A 302 -15.95 2.35 13.82
CA TRP A 302 -14.82 3.23 14.11
C TRP A 302 -14.05 2.75 15.34
N HIS A 303 -12.73 2.60 15.20
CA HIS A 303 -11.83 2.22 16.28
C HIS A 303 -10.95 3.42 16.68
N PRO A 304 -11.39 4.27 17.61
CA PRO A 304 -10.75 5.57 17.89
C PRO A 304 -9.31 5.43 18.42
N ALA A 305 -9.03 4.38 19.20
CA ALA A 305 -7.69 4.16 19.75
C ALA A 305 -6.63 3.89 18.68
N ALA A 306 -7.02 3.24 17.58
CA ALA A 306 -6.13 2.92 16.46
C ALA A 306 -6.28 3.89 15.28
N GLY A 307 -7.34 4.70 15.27
CA GLY A 307 -7.66 5.58 14.14
C GLY A 307 -8.00 4.80 12.86
N THR A 308 -8.60 3.62 12.99
CA THR A 308 -8.95 2.73 11.88
C THR A 308 -10.46 2.56 11.75
N VAL A 309 -10.91 2.23 10.54
CA VAL A 309 -12.28 1.82 10.26
C VAL A 309 -12.29 0.36 9.82
N GLU A 310 -13.19 -0.42 10.40
CA GLU A 310 -13.61 -1.72 9.86
C GLU A 310 -14.87 -1.51 9.03
N VAL A 311 -14.90 -2.07 7.81
CA VAL A 311 -16.07 -1.99 6.92
C VAL A 311 -16.61 -3.40 6.68
N VAL A 312 -17.80 -3.70 7.17
CA VAL A 312 -18.44 -5.01 7.08
C VAL A 312 -19.56 -4.96 6.03
N PRO A 313 -19.32 -5.45 4.80
CA PRO A 313 -20.36 -5.55 3.79
C PRO A 313 -21.27 -6.75 4.09
N THR A 314 -22.57 -6.59 3.87
CA THR A 314 -23.58 -7.65 3.99
C THR A 314 -24.61 -7.55 2.87
N GLY A 315 -25.31 -8.64 2.60
CA GLY A 315 -26.28 -8.72 1.50
C GLY A 315 -25.70 -9.23 0.18
N PRO A 316 -26.50 -9.25 -0.91
CA PRO A 316 -26.07 -9.72 -2.22
C PRO A 316 -24.86 -8.95 -2.76
N GLY A 317 -23.79 -9.65 -3.12
CA GLY A 317 -22.56 -9.06 -3.67
C GLY A 317 -21.55 -8.57 -2.65
N ALA A 318 -21.81 -8.75 -1.34
CA ALA A 318 -20.88 -8.41 -0.27
C ALA A 318 -19.53 -9.16 -0.36
N ASP A 319 -19.55 -10.39 -0.87
CA ASP A 319 -18.38 -11.23 -1.12
C ASP A 319 -17.46 -10.70 -2.22
N ARG A 320 -17.96 -9.73 -3.02
CA ARG A 320 -17.23 -9.06 -4.10
C ARG A 320 -16.86 -7.62 -3.76
N THR A 321 -17.18 -7.14 -2.56
CA THR A 321 -16.86 -5.77 -2.14
C THR A 321 -15.35 -5.60 -1.99
N VAL A 322 -14.80 -4.63 -2.71
CA VAL A 322 -13.38 -4.26 -2.62
C VAL A 322 -13.24 -2.98 -1.80
N LEU A 323 -12.25 -2.97 -0.91
CA LEU A 323 -11.90 -1.83 -0.08
C LEU A 323 -10.49 -1.35 -0.45
N VAL A 324 -10.35 -0.06 -0.71
CA VAL A 324 -9.04 0.58 -0.92
C VAL A 324 -8.89 1.71 0.09
N HIS A 325 -7.92 1.58 0.98
CA HIS A 325 -7.55 2.64 1.92
C HIS A 325 -6.46 3.50 1.29
N ALA A 326 -6.53 4.81 1.45
CA ALA A 326 -5.53 5.77 0.95
C ALA A 326 -5.69 7.16 1.61
N ARG A 327 -4.75 8.06 1.33
CA ARG A 327 -4.92 9.50 1.51
C ARG A 327 -5.71 10.08 0.34
N TYR A 328 -6.56 11.06 0.62
CA TYR A 328 -7.53 11.59 -0.32
C TYR A 328 -6.90 12.09 -1.63
N PHE A 329 -5.78 12.82 -1.55
CA PHE A 329 -5.10 13.31 -2.76
C PHE A 329 -4.69 12.19 -3.72
N ALA A 330 -4.19 11.08 -3.18
CA ALA A 330 -3.67 9.97 -3.97
C ALA A 330 -4.82 9.22 -4.64
N TRP A 331 -5.90 9.00 -3.90
CA TRP A 331 -7.11 8.39 -4.45
C TRP A 331 -7.77 9.28 -5.52
N PHE A 332 -7.83 10.59 -5.28
CA PHE A 332 -8.35 11.56 -6.24
C PHE A 332 -7.54 11.55 -7.54
N ALA A 333 -6.21 11.58 -7.44
CA ALA A 333 -5.35 11.55 -8.60
C ALA A 333 -5.45 10.22 -9.38
N ALA A 334 -5.50 9.08 -8.68
CA ALA A 334 -5.60 7.75 -9.31
C ALA A 334 -6.97 7.46 -9.95
N THR A 335 -7.97 8.31 -9.71
CA THR A 335 -9.31 8.19 -10.28
C THR A 335 -9.63 9.32 -11.26
N ASP A 336 -8.61 10.06 -11.71
CA ASP A 336 -8.74 11.23 -12.58
C ASP A 336 -9.76 12.25 -12.04
N GLY A 337 -9.78 12.43 -10.72
CA GLY A 337 -10.75 13.27 -10.01
C GLY A 337 -12.16 12.71 -9.88
N GLY A 338 -12.42 11.51 -10.42
CA GLY A 338 -13.69 10.78 -10.36
C GLY A 338 -14.00 10.18 -8.99
N VAL A 339 -13.94 11.02 -7.94
CA VAL A 339 -14.27 10.62 -6.57
C VAL A 339 -15.69 11.05 -6.22
N ASP A 340 -16.57 10.06 -6.05
CA ASP A 340 -17.89 10.28 -5.46
C ASP A 340 -17.78 10.25 -3.92
N LEU A 341 -17.79 11.44 -3.31
CA LEU A 341 -17.82 11.59 -1.86
C LEU A 341 -19.25 11.38 -1.35
N THR A 342 -19.44 10.39 -0.49
CA THR A 342 -20.78 10.14 0.05
C THR A 342 -21.15 11.19 1.09
N THR A 343 -22.04 12.09 0.71
CA THR A 343 -22.63 13.07 1.64
C THR A 343 -23.93 12.59 2.27
N ASP A 344 -24.37 11.35 1.99
CA ASP A 344 -25.72 10.83 2.28
C ASP A 344 -26.29 11.40 3.58
N GLY A 345 -27.43 12.10 3.40
CA GLY A 345 -27.73 13.39 4.00
C GLY A 345 -27.98 13.41 5.50
N GLU A 346 -27.32 14.35 6.16
CA GLU A 346 -27.80 15.04 7.36
C GLU A 346 -26.96 16.31 7.59
N ARG A 347 -26.91 17.21 6.59
CA ARG A 347 -26.86 18.64 6.92
C ARG A 347 -28.29 18.98 7.34
N ARG A 348 -28.54 18.92 8.65
CA ARG A 348 -29.80 19.31 9.32
C ARG A 348 -30.47 20.49 8.61
N GLU A 349 -31.59 20.23 7.95
CA GLU A 349 -32.76 21.07 8.18
C GLU A 349 -33.12 20.87 9.67
N GLU A 350 -32.90 21.92 10.45
CA GLU A 350 -33.40 22.22 11.80
C GLU A 350 -32.32 22.95 12.61
N ALA A 351 -32.26 24.26 12.40
CA ALA A 351 -32.15 25.18 13.52
C ALA A 351 -33.48 25.97 13.56
N PRO A 352 -34.21 25.99 14.68
CA PRO A 352 -35.35 26.91 14.84
C PRO A 352 -34.89 28.38 14.84
#